data_AF-A0A955Z4C0-F1
#
_entry.id   AF-A0A955Z4C0-F1
#
_cell.length_a   1.000
_cell.length_b   1.000
_cell.length_c   1.000
_cell.angle_alpha   90.00
_cell.angle_beta   90.00
_cell.angle_gamma   90.00
#
_symmetry.space_group_name_H-M   'P 1'
#
loop_
_entity.id
_entity.type
_entity.pdbx_description
1 polymer ?
#
loop_
_entity_poly.entity_id
_entity_poly.type
_entity_poly.pdbx_seq_one_letter_code
_entity_poly.pdbx_strand_id
1 'polypeptide(L)'
;GGGGGGGGGGGGGGGGGGGGGGRAEHDGAPRVGFFASLKKIARGDVGPIADQVERQIFRAERHLNASTDGDGDAEVARRSKDVAVIAGVSLAMLGIKALKVLPSIPFAPGHKLVLLTPLYIAAALKTRTRIGATLTGVTMGSVAFLLGDGRYGIFEILKHIVPGIVCDLTVPLLVRDGRSPGAWMWSLVGGLMGVGRFATIFAVTFAVQAPAVAWAMLIPGTIIHTTFGALSGLVSAPLIRALSRVAPREEPEPEE
;
A
#
# COMPACT_ATOMS: atom_id res chain seq x y z
N GLY A 1 -61.60 34.84 -52.37
CA GLY A 1 -60.59 35.57 -51.61
C GLY A 1 -60.48 34.92 -50.24
N GLY A 2 -59.25 34.70 -49.77
CA GLY A 2 -58.93 34.06 -48.48
C GLY A 2 -59.12 32.53 -48.52
N GLY A 3 -58.24 31.69 -47.99
CA GLY A 3 -57.07 31.90 -47.17
C GLY A 3 -56.82 30.62 -46.36
N GLY A 4 -55.56 30.34 -46.03
CA GLY A 4 -55.18 29.73 -44.76
C GLY A 4 -55.17 28.20 -44.62
N GLY A 5 -54.01 27.70 -44.17
CA GLY A 5 -53.85 26.51 -43.32
C GLY A 5 -53.92 25.16 -44.04
N GLY A 6 -53.04 24.19 -43.81
CA GLY A 6 -52.07 24.00 -42.73
C GLY A 6 -52.03 22.51 -42.38
N GLY A 7 -50.83 21.96 -42.14
CA GLY A 7 -50.58 20.68 -41.46
C GLY A 7 -50.80 19.45 -42.34
N GLY A 8 -49.75 18.69 -42.69
CA GLY A 8 -49.09 17.70 -41.81
C GLY A 8 -49.49 16.31 -42.35
N GLY A 9 -48.68 15.27 -42.41
CA GLY A 9 -47.33 14.96 -41.96
C GLY A 9 -47.04 13.51 -42.36
N GLY A 10 -45.82 13.05 -42.11
CA GLY A 10 -45.41 11.64 -42.23
C GLY A 10 -44.98 11.25 -43.65
N GLY A 11 -43.85 10.62 -43.87
CA GLY A 11 -42.88 10.06 -42.95
C GLY A 11 -42.05 9.04 -43.73
N GLY A 12 -40.83 8.82 -43.25
CA GLY A 12 -40.11 7.59 -43.48
C GLY A 12 -39.16 7.56 -44.68
N GLY A 13 -37.91 7.23 -44.37
CA GLY A 13 -37.23 6.21 -45.15
C GLY A 13 -35.81 6.54 -45.57
N GLY A 14 -34.87 5.77 -45.03
CA GLY A 14 -33.55 5.52 -45.61
C GLY A 14 -32.49 6.52 -45.14
N GLY A 15 -31.35 6.11 -44.59
CA GLY A 15 -30.61 4.88 -44.82
C GLY A 15 -29.30 5.21 -45.55
N GLY A 16 -28.19 4.66 -45.08
CA GLY A 16 -26.85 4.80 -45.67
C GLY A 16 -26.11 6.00 -45.06
N GLY A 17 -25.03 5.78 -44.30
CA GLY A 17 -23.78 5.20 -44.80
C GLY A 17 -22.82 6.39 -44.94
N GLY A 18 -21.95 6.64 -43.97
CA GLY A 18 -20.66 5.98 -43.88
C GLY A 18 -19.58 7.07 -43.95
N GLY A 19 -18.42 6.83 -43.34
CA GLY A 19 -17.22 7.62 -43.60
C GLY A 19 -16.62 8.34 -42.40
N GLY A 20 -15.91 7.58 -41.57
CA GLY A 20 -14.51 7.89 -41.23
C GLY A 20 -14.23 9.21 -40.52
N GLY A 21 -14.65 9.31 -39.25
CA GLY A 21 -14.10 10.27 -38.28
C GLY A 21 -13.15 9.59 -37.29
N GLY A 22 -12.20 8.80 -37.78
CA GLY A 22 -11.26 8.05 -36.95
C GLY A 22 -10.10 8.91 -36.47
N ARG A 23 -10.24 9.47 -35.26
CA ARG A 23 -9.21 9.57 -34.19
C ARG A 23 -9.77 10.47 -33.09
N ALA A 24 -10.72 9.92 -32.32
CA ALA A 24 -10.89 10.36 -30.95
C ALA A 24 -9.62 9.97 -30.20
N GLU A 25 -8.80 10.99 -29.95
CA GLU A 25 -7.92 11.14 -28.80
C GLU A 25 -8.09 10.01 -27.79
N HIS A 26 -7.11 9.11 -27.79
CA HIS A 26 -6.80 8.29 -26.63
C HIS A 26 -6.20 9.25 -25.60
N ASP A 27 -7.07 10.10 -25.06
CA ASP A 27 -6.68 11.19 -24.17
C ASP A 27 -6.19 10.55 -22.88
N GLY A 28 -4.96 10.94 -22.55
CA GLY A 28 -4.13 10.24 -21.60
C GLY A 28 -4.84 10.06 -20.27
N ALA A 29 -4.88 8.81 -19.80
CA ALA A 29 -4.80 8.60 -18.36
C ALA A 29 -3.61 9.48 -17.90
N PRO A 30 -3.84 10.56 -17.13
CA PRO A 30 -2.75 11.43 -16.76
C PRO A 30 -1.78 10.51 -16.05
N ARG A 31 -0.54 10.44 -16.54
CA ARG A 31 0.57 9.98 -15.69
C ARG A 31 0.59 10.99 -14.56
N VAL A 32 -0.21 10.74 -13.51
CA VAL A 32 -0.26 11.57 -12.33
C VAL A 32 1.17 11.54 -11.81
N GLY A 33 1.89 12.64 -12.04
CA GLY A 33 3.30 12.70 -11.74
C GLY A 33 3.52 12.29 -10.29
N PHE A 34 4.59 11.58 -10.00
CA PHE A 34 4.94 11.15 -8.63
C PHE A 34 4.80 12.30 -7.62
N PHE A 35 5.20 13.52 -8.01
CA PHE A 35 5.02 14.74 -7.22
C PHE A 35 3.56 15.17 -7.05
N ALA A 36 2.69 14.95 -8.03
CA ALA A 36 1.26 15.17 -7.90
C ALA A 36 0.62 14.15 -6.94
N SER A 37 1.06 12.88 -6.97
CA SER A 37 0.66 11.87 -5.99
C SER A 37 1.18 12.20 -4.59
N LEU A 38 2.44 12.65 -4.46
CA LEU A 38 3.01 13.10 -3.18
C LEU A 38 2.28 14.34 -2.64
N LYS A 39 1.92 15.28 -3.52
CA LYS A 39 1.13 16.49 -3.19
C LYS A 39 -0.30 16.14 -2.81
N LYS A 40 -0.90 15.12 -3.42
CA LYS A 40 -2.21 14.55 -3.02
C LYS A 40 -2.13 13.90 -1.65
N ILE A 41 -1.12 13.06 -1.39
CA ILE A 41 -0.87 12.43 -0.09
C ILE A 41 -0.63 13.51 0.99
N ALA A 42 0.16 14.54 0.69
CA ALA A 42 0.39 15.67 1.59
C ALA A 42 -0.89 16.48 1.87
N ARG A 43 -1.87 16.47 0.95
CA ARG A 43 -3.22 17.04 1.12
C ARG A 43 -4.21 16.06 1.78
N GLY A 44 -3.77 14.87 2.18
CA GLY A 44 -4.59 13.82 2.79
C GLY A 44 -5.34 12.92 1.81
N ASP A 45 -5.15 13.09 0.50
CA ASP A 45 -5.70 12.21 -0.53
C ASP A 45 -4.81 10.97 -0.69
N VAL A 46 -5.14 9.96 0.11
CA VAL A 46 -4.49 8.64 0.16
C VAL A 46 -5.28 7.57 -0.60
N GLY A 47 -6.38 7.94 -1.28
CA GLY A 47 -7.22 7.02 -2.05
C GLY A 47 -6.43 6.15 -3.02
N PRO A 48 -5.52 6.70 -3.83
CA PRO A 48 -4.72 5.90 -4.76
C PRO A 48 -3.86 4.81 -4.11
N ILE A 49 -3.35 5.06 -2.90
CA ILE A 49 -2.57 4.06 -2.14
C ILE A 49 -3.50 2.97 -1.63
N ALA A 50 -4.62 3.35 -1.03
CA ALA A 50 -5.62 2.39 -0.54
C ALA A 50 -6.10 1.49 -1.69
N ASP A 51 -6.50 2.08 -2.82
CA ASP A 51 -6.95 1.35 -4.00
C ASP A 51 -5.87 0.43 -4.56
N GLN A 52 -4.60 0.86 -4.54
CA GLN A 52 -3.49 0.00 -4.95
C GLN A 52 -3.34 -1.21 -4.02
N VAL A 53 -3.37 -1.00 -2.70
CA VAL A 53 -3.26 -2.08 -1.71
C VAL A 53 -4.41 -3.07 -1.86
N GLU A 54 -5.65 -2.59 -1.91
CA GLU A 54 -6.83 -3.46 -2.08
C GLU A 54 -6.75 -4.26 -3.38
N ARG A 55 -6.34 -3.64 -4.49
CA ARG A 55 -6.15 -4.36 -5.75
C ARG A 55 -5.11 -5.47 -5.65
N GLN A 56 -4.01 -5.27 -4.92
CA GLN A 56 -3.02 -6.34 -4.74
C GLN A 56 -3.52 -7.45 -3.83
N ILE A 57 -4.27 -7.12 -2.76
CA ILE A 57 -4.90 -8.11 -1.88
C ILE A 57 -5.92 -8.94 -2.66
N PHE A 58 -6.80 -8.29 -3.42
CA PHE A 58 -7.81 -8.95 -4.24
C PHE A 58 -7.19 -9.90 -5.29
N ARG A 59 -6.12 -9.45 -5.97
CA ARG A 59 -5.39 -10.30 -6.92
C ARG A 59 -4.78 -11.53 -6.23
N ALA A 60 -4.21 -11.36 -5.04
CA ALA A 60 -3.66 -12.47 -4.26
C ALA A 60 -4.76 -13.44 -3.81
N GLU A 61 -5.91 -12.93 -3.38
CA GLU A 61 -7.08 -13.72 -2.99
C GLU A 61 -7.62 -14.54 -4.17
N ARG A 62 -7.80 -13.92 -5.34
CA ARG A 62 -8.22 -14.62 -6.56
C ARG A 62 -7.25 -15.73 -6.95
N HIS A 63 -5.94 -15.49 -6.84
CA HIS A 63 -4.93 -16.50 -7.15
C HIS A 63 -4.97 -17.68 -6.18
N LEU A 64 -5.13 -17.42 -4.88
CA LEU A 64 -5.24 -18.48 -3.86
C LEU A 64 -6.53 -19.29 -4.01
N ASN A 65 -7.65 -18.63 -4.32
CA ASN A 65 -8.93 -19.29 -4.55
C ASN A 65 -8.88 -20.17 -5.80
N ALA A 66 -8.24 -19.71 -6.88
CA ALA A 66 -8.03 -20.51 -8.09
C ALA A 66 -7.07 -21.69 -7.90
N SER A 67 -6.21 -21.64 -6.87
CA SER A 67 -5.26 -22.71 -6.53
C SER A 67 -5.80 -23.69 -5.50
N THR A 68 -6.97 -23.40 -4.91
CA THR A 68 -7.59 -24.20 -3.86
C THR A 68 -8.86 -24.84 -4.42
N ASP A 69 -8.73 -26.00 -5.08
CA ASP A 69 -9.84 -26.79 -5.65
C ASP A 69 -10.71 -27.51 -4.58
N GLY A 70 -10.84 -26.94 -3.37
CA GLY A 70 -11.33 -27.65 -2.20
C GLY A 70 -12.55 -27.03 -1.55
N ASP A 71 -13.56 -27.87 -1.32
CA ASP A 71 -14.80 -27.58 -0.63
C ASP A 71 -14.57 -27.11 0.84
N GLY A 72 -15.06 -25.90 1.14
CA GLY A 72 -15.81 -25.65 2.38
C GLY A 72 -15.14 -25.53 3.75
N ASP A 73 -13.82 -25.72 3.94
CA ASP A 73 -13.25 -25.54 5.28
C ASP A 73 -13.08 -24.05 5.64
N ALA A 74 -13.89 -23.59 6.59
CA ALA A 74 -13.86 -22.23 7.11
C ALA A 74 -12.49 -21.85 7.70
N GLU A 75 -11.69 -22.82 8.17
CA GLU A 75 -10.33 -22.55 8.64
C GLU A 75 -9.36 -22.28 7.47
N VAL A 76 -9.44 -23.06 6.40
CA VAL A 76 -8.65 -22.86 5.18
C VAL A 76 -8.98 -21.51 4.56
N ALA A 77 -10.26 -21.17 4.43
CA ALA A 77 -10.69 -19.86 3.93
C ALA A 77 -10.14 -18.69 4.77
N ARG A 78 -10.10 -18.83 6.11
CA ARG A 78 -9.51 -17.82 7.00
C ARG A 78 -8.01 -17.67 6.77
N ARG A 79 -7.28 -18.79 6.65
CA ARG A 79 -5.82 -18.76 6.39
C ARG A 79 -5.52 -18.17 5.01
N SER A 80 -6.27 -18.56 3.98
CA SER A 80 -6.13 -18.02 2.62
C SER A 80 -6.32 -16.51 2.58
N LYS A 81 -7.30 -15.97 3.32
CA LYS A 81 -7.49 -14.53 3.44
C LYS A 81 -6.28 -13.81 4.07
N ASP A 82 -5.74 -14.35 5.16
CA ASP A 82 -4.56 -13.77 5.80
C ASP A 82 -3.34 -13.81 4.88
N VAL A 83 -3.13 -14.92 4.16
CA VAL A 83 -2.07 -15.05 3.16
C VAL A 83 -2.27 -14.05 2.02
N ALA A 84 -3.50 -13.85 1.54
CA ALA A 84 -3.80 -12.86 0.51
C ALA A 84 -3.46 -11.43 0.97
N VAL A 85 -3.82 -11.07 2.21
CA VAL A 85 -3.49 -9.76 2.80
C VAL A 85 -1.97 -9.60 2.91
N ILE A 86 -1.28 -10.58 3.49
CA ILE A 86 0.18 -10.55 3.67
C ILE A 86 0.90 -10.42 2.33
N ALA A 87 0.49 -11.20 1.32
CA ALA A 87 1.07 -11.15 -0.02
C ALA A 87 0.77 -9.82 -0.73
N GLY A 88 -0.48 -9.38 -0.72
CA GLY A 88 -0.90 -8.13 -1.36
C GLY A 88 -0.23 -6.90 -0.76
N VAL A 89 -0.16 -6.82 0.57
CA VAL A 89 0.54 -5.74 1.27
C VAL A 89 2.05 -5.80 1.01
N SER A 90 2.66 -6.98 1.06
CA SER A 90 4.09 -7.16 0.76
C SER A 90 4.43 -6.73 -0.68
N LEU A 91 3.56 -7.04 -1.64
CA LEU A 91 3.71 -6.62 -3.04
C LEU A 91 3.57 -5.09 -3.19
N ALA A 92 2.65 -4.46 -2.46
CA ALA A 92 2.55 -3.00 -2.41
C ALA A 92 3.81 -2.36 -1.81
N MET A 93 4.35 -2.91 -0.71
CA MET A 93 5.62 -2.48 -0.12
C MET A 93 6.79 -2.63 -1.12
N LEU A 94 6.81 -3.72 -1.87
CA LEU A 94 7.81 -3.97 -2.90
C LEU A 94 7.72 -2.95 -4.03
N GLY A 95 6.52 -2.59 -4.48
CA GLY A 95 6.30 -1.52 -5.46
C GLY A 95 6.89 -0.19 -4.99
N ILE A 96 6.62 0.21 -3.74
CA ILE A 96 7.22 1.42 -3.13
C ILE A 96 8.74 1.29 -3.07
N LYS A 97 9.25 0.08 -2.81
CA LYS A 97 10.69 -0.16 -2.74
C LYS A 97 11.37 0.00 -4.10
N ALA A 98 10.75 -0.52 -5.16
CA ALA A 98 11.22 -0.46 -6.54
C ALA A 98 11.29 0.98 -7.07
N LEU A 99 10.45 1.90 -6.57
CA LEU A 99 10.54 3.32 -6.91
C LEU A 99 11.91 3.93 -6.62
N LYS A 100 12.67 3.40 -5.64
CA LYS A 100 14.05 3.86 -5.37
C LYS A 100 15.06 3.53 -6.46
N VAL A 101 14.74 2.58 -7.34
CA VAL A 101 15.65 2.13 -8.41
C VAL A 101 15.53 3.05 -9.65
N LEU A 102 14.54 3.95 -9.67
CA LEU A 102 14.38 4.90 -10.77
C LEU A 102 15.52 5.92 -10.78
N PRO A 103 16.27 6.05 -11.89
CA PRO A 103 17.26 7.11 -12.05
C PRO A 103 16.54 8.45 -11.96
N SER A 104 17.14 9.44 -11.28
CA SER A 104 16.68 10.84 -11.08
C SER A 104 15.85 11.20 -9.84
N ILE A 105 15.51 10.27 -8.94
CA ILE A 105 14.78 10.63 -7.70
C ILE A 105 15.71 10.50 -6.47
N PRO A 106 16.33 11.59 -5.98
CA PRO A 106 17.13 11.56 -4.76
C PRO A 106 16.20 11.34 -3.56
N PHE A 107 16.24 10.12 -3.05
CA PHE A 107 15.40 9.71 -1.94
C PHE A 107 16.14 9.84 -0.61
N ALA A 108 15.68 10.76 0.25
CA ALA A 108 16.21 10.90 1.61
C ALA A 108 16.17 9.55 2.37
N PRO A 109 17.21 9.19 3.15
CA PRO A 109 17.12 8.05 4.06
C PRO A 109 15.88 8.16 4.95
N GLY A 110 15.17 7.05 5.20
CA GLY A 110 13.98 7.04 6.05
C GLY A 110 12.64 7.38 5.38
N HIS A 111 12.57 8.10 4.26
CA HIS A 111 11.27 8.52 3.66
C HIS A 111 10.32 7.35 3.35
N LYS A 112 10.85 6.16 3.04
CA LYS A 112 10.04 4.95 2.80
C LYS A 112 9.18 4.61 4.02
N LEU A 113 9.63 4.91 5.24
CA LEU A 113 8.88 4.66 6.46
C LEU A 113 7.52 5.37 6.46
N VAL A 114 7.43 6.54 5.84
CA VAL A 114 6.18 7.31 5.76
C VAL A 114 5.08 6.50 5.09
N LEU A 115 5.43 5.66 4.11
CA LEU A 115 4.48 4.85 3.35
C LEU A 115 4.45 3.39 3.82
N LEU A 116 5.57 2.84 4.27
CA LEU A 116 5.65 1.45 4.74
C LEU A 116 4.95 1.24 6.08
N THR A 117 5.03 2.20 7.01
CA THR A 117 4.36 2.09 8.32
C THR A 117 2.84 1.92 8.18
N PRO A 118 2.12 2.77 7.42
CA PRO A 118 0.70 2.57 7.16
C PRO A 118 0.36 1.18 6.58
N LEU A 119 1.26 0.60 5.78
CA LEU A 119 1.07 -0.74 5.21
C LEU A 119 1.22 -1.86 6.24
N TYR A 120 2.16 -1.76 7.17
CA TYR A 120 2.22 -2.70 8.31
C TYR A 120 0.94 -2.61 9.16
N ILE A 121 0.45 -1.40 9.42
CA ILE A 121 -0.80 -1.19 10.15
C ILE A 121 -1.98 -1.79 9.39
N ALA A 122 -2.03 -1.61 8.07
CA ALA A 122 -3.04 -2.24 7.22
C ALA A 122 -3.00 -3.78 7.32
N ALA A 123 -1.81 -4.39 7.33
CA ALA A 123 -1.67 -5.82 7.54
C ALA A 123 -2.19 -6.27 8.91
N ALA A 124 -1.80 -5.58 10.00
CA ALA A 124 -2.27 -5.88 11.36
C ALA A 124 -3.81 -5.77 11.49
N LEU A 125 -4.43 -4.83 10.79
CA LEU A 125 -5.89 -4.61 10.86
C LEU A 125 -6.70 -5.54 9.94
N LYS A 126 -6.17 -5.91 8.77
CA LYS A 126 -6.89 -6.73 7.78
C LYS A 126 -6.70 -8.23 7.96
N THR A 127 -5.61 -8.66 8.60
CA THR A 127 -5.41 -10.06 8.97
C THR A 127 -6.24 -10.43 10.19
N ARG A 128 -6.65 -11.69 10.26
CA ARG A 128 -7.34 -12.29 11.42
C ARG A 128 -6.33 -12.73 12.49
N THR A 129 -5.14 -13.15 12.07
CA THR A 129 -4.04 -13.55 12.95
C THR A 129 -3.44 -12.36 13.70
N ARG A 130 -2.97 -12.59 14.93
CA ARG A 130 -2.37 -11.53 15.77
C ARG A 130 -0.98 -11.10 15.32
N ILE A 131 -0.38 -11.80 14.36
CA ILE A 131 1.01 -11.62 13.92
C ILE A 131 1.10 -11.23 12.43
N GLY A 132 0.02 -10.72 11.85
CA GLY A 132 -0.06 -10.46 10.41
C GLY A 132 0.92 -9.40 9.92
N ALA A 133 1.21 -8.36 10.69
CA ALA A 133 2.22 -7.36 10.31
C ALA A 133 3.64 -7.94 10.42
N THR A 134 3.91 -8.79 11.41
CA THR A 134 5.17 -9.50 11.56
C THR A 134 5.40 -10.46 10.40
N LEU A 135 4.40 -11.26 10.02
CA LEU A 135 4.48 -12.16 8.87
C LEU A 135 4.68 -11.38 7.56
N THR A 136 4.03 -10.23 7.41
CA THR A 136 4.28 -9.28 6.31
C THR A 136 5.74 -8.80 6.31
N GLY A 137 6.30 -8.50 7.48
CA GLY A 137 7.71 -8.15 7.65
C GLY A 137 8.66 -9.28 7.27
N VAL A 138 8.36 -10.53 7.65
CA VAL A 138 9.13 -11.71 7.26
C VAL A 138 9.12 -11.90 5.75
N THR A 139 7.94 -11.85 5.12
CA THR A 139 7.78 -11.99 3.67
C THR A 139 8.53 -10.89 2.93
N MET A 140 8.32 -9.63 3.32
CA MET A 140 8.99 -8.49 2.71
C MET A 140 10.51 -8.53 2.93
N GLY A 141 10.97 -8.95 4.10
CA GLY A 141 12.38 -9.13 4.42
C GLY A 141 13.03 -10.23 3.58
N SER A 142 12.34 -11.35 3.40
CA SER A 142 12.81 -12.47 2.57
C SER A 142 12.95 -12.05 1.11
N VAL A 143 11.93 -11.38 0.56
CA VAL A 143 11.98 -10.83 -0.81
C VAL A 143 13.10 -9.79 -0.94
N ALA A 144 13.26 -8.91 0.06
CA ALA A 144 14.34 -7.93 0.08
C ALA A 144 15.73 -8.59 0.01
N PHE A 145 15.94 -9.64 0.81
CA PHE A 145 17.17 -10.42 0.82
C PHE A 145 17.42 -11.09 -0.54
N LEU A 146 16.41 -11.74 -1.12
CA LEU A 146 16.51 -12.42 -2.42
C LEU A 146 16.80 -11.44 -3.58
N LEU A 147 16.29 -10.22 -3.51
CA LEU A 147 16.57 -9.16 -4.48
C LEU A 147 17.94 -8.50 -4.29
N GLY A 148 18.75 -8.96 -3.33
CA GLY A 148 20.08 -8.42 -3.09
C GLY A 148 20.09 -7.02 -2.47
N ASP A 149 19.01 -6.60 -1.77
CA ASP A 149 18.92 -5.28 -1.11
C ASP A 149 19.84 -5.13 0.12
N GLY A 150 20.85 -5.98 0.26
CA GLY A 150 21.50 -6.24 1.53
C GLY A 150 22.97 -5.91 1.57
N ARG A 151 23.34 -4.90 2.35
CA ARG A 151 24.72 -4.73 2.83
C ARG A 151 25.07 -5.75 3.91
N TYR A 152 24.06 -6.29 4.59
CA TYR A 152 24.20 -7.16 5.77
C TYR A 152 23.65 -8.60 5.55
N GLY A 153 23.39 -9.02 4.30
CA GLY A 153 22.94 -10.39 3.99
C GLY A 153 21.60 -10.77 4.62
N ILE A 154 21.53 -11.95 5.26
CA ILE A 154 20.29 -12.47 5.87
C ILE A 154 19.74 -11.60 7.01
N PHE A 155 20.60 -10.81 7.67
CA PHE A 155 20.18 -9.92 8.74
C PHE A 155 19.27 -8.77 8.27
N GLU A 156 19.19 -8.54 6.96
CA GLU A 156 18.27 -7.59 6.36
C GLU A 156 16.80 -7.95 6.59
N ILE A 157 16.49 -9.22 6.89
CA ILE A 157 15.12 -9.63 7.23
C ILE A 157 14.69 -8.99 8.56
N LEU A 158 15.62 -8.88 9.53
CA LEU A 158 15.33 -8.39 10.88
C LEU A 158 14.77 -6.96 10.87
N LYS A 159 15.30 -6.08 10.00
CA LYS A 159 14.83 -4.68 9.91
C LYS A 159 13.37 -4.56 9.42
N HIS A 160 12.84 -5.62 8.80
CA HIS A 160 11.45 -5.71 8.37
C HIS A 160 10.55 -6.40 9.41
N ILE A 161 11.08 -7.35 10.17
CA ILE A 161 10.36 -8.02 11.26
C ILE A 161 9.99 -7.05 12.38
N VAL A 162 10.94 -6.21 12.84
CA VAL A 162 10.74 -5.38 14.04
C VAL A 162 9.56 -4.39 13.91
N PRO A 163 9.40 -3.64 12.80
CA PRO A 163 8.19 -2.83 12.61
C PRO A 163 6.89 -3.64 12.69
N GLY A 164 6.89 -4.87 12.17
CA GLY A 164 5.74 -5.78 12.26
C GLY A 164 5.42 -6.17 13.69
N ILE A 165 6.44 -6.54 14.49
CA ILE A 165 6.26 -6.87 15.92
C ILE A 165 5.70 -5.67 16.68
N VAL A 166 6.26 -4.48 16.47
CA VAL A 166 5.76 -3.25 17.11
C VAL A 166 4.29 -3.01 16.74
N CYS A 167 3.94 -3.22 15.48
CA CYS A 167 2.58 -3.03 14.98
C CYS A 167 1.60 -4.04 15.59
N ASP A 168 1.93 -5.33 15.57
CA ASP A 168 1.10 -6.40 16.12
C ASP A 168 0.88 -6.26 17.65
N LEU A 169 1.84 -5.68 18.37
CA LEU A 169 1.71 -5.42 19.81
C LEU A 169 0.88 -4.16 20.09
N THR A 170 1.07 -3.09 19.33
CA THR A 170 0.49 -1.78 19.64
C THR A 170 -0.89 -1.57 19.01
N VAL A 171 -1.09 -1.98 17.76
CA VAL A 171 -2.33 -1.71 17.01
C VAL A 171 -3.56 -2.28 17.69
N PRO A 172 -3.60 -3.56 18.14
CA PRO A 172 -4.76 -4.11 18.82
C PRO A 172 -5.12 -3.37 20.12
N LEU A 173 -4.12 -2.82 20.83
CA LEU A 173 -4.34 -2.02 22.04
C LEU A 173 -4.97 -0.67 21.70
N LEU A 174 -4.57 -0.07 20.58
CA LEU A 174 -5.04 1.24 20.14
C LEU A 174 -6.47 1.23 19.60
N VAL A 175 -6.91 0.13 18.97
CA VAL A 175 -8.23 0.03 18.31
C VAL A 175 -9.28 -0.74 19.12
N ARG A 176 -8.94 -1.19 20.34
CA ARG A 176 -9.74 -2.10 21.17
C ARG A 176 -11.18 -1.64 21.44
N ASP A 177 -11.41 -0.34 21.53
CA ASP A 177 -12.71 0.24 21.90
C ASP A 177 -13.54 0.74 20.71
N GLY A 178 -13.20 0.29 19.48
CA GLY A 178 -13.89 0.71 18.25
C GLY A 178 -13.64 2.18 17.87
N ARG A 179 -12.82 2.91 18.64
CA ARG A 179 -12.40 4.27 18.35
C ARG A 179 -11.19 4.25 17.44
N SER A 180 -11.26 4.99 16.33
CA SER A 180 -10.08 5.25 15.51
C SER A 180 -9.13 6.20 16.27
N PRO A 181 -7.88 5.80 16.53
CA PRO A 181 -6.90 6.69 17.14
C PRO A 181 -6.71 7.97 16.31
N GLY A 182 -6.42 9.07 17.00
CA GLY A 182 -6.05 10.33 16.37
C GLY A 182 -4.67 10.25 15.69
N ALA A 183 -4.39 11.21 14.81
CA ALA A 183 -3.11 11.27 14.07
C ALA A 183 -1.88 11.26 15.01
N TRP A 184 -1.99 11.88 16.19
CA TRP A 184 -0.91 11.87 17.17
C TRP A 184 -0.56 10.46 17.66
N MET A 185 -1.56 9.64 17.99
CA MET A 185 -1.33 8.28 18.45
C MET A 185 -0.71 7.42 17.33
N TRP A 186 -1.15 7.61 16.09
CA TRP A 186 -0.52 6.97 14.93
C TRP A 186 0.92 7.44 14.69
N SER A 187 1.22 8.71 14.99
CA SER A 187 2.59 9.24 14.94
C SER A 187 3.48 8.62 16.02
N LEU A 188 2.96 8.38 17.23
CA LEU A 188 3.69 7.65 18.27
C LEU A 188 4.04 6.23 17.83
N VAL A 189 3.06 5.48 17.30
CA VAL A 189 3.29 4.12 16.78
C VAL A 189 4.32 4.14 15.66
N GLY A 190 4.18 5.06 14.69
CA GLY A 190 5.13 5.17 13.60
C GLY A 190 6.53 5.57 14.07
N GLY A 191 6.64 6.46 15.06
CA GLY A 191 7.92 6.81 15.69
C GLY A 191 8.57 5.60 16.36
N LEU A 192 7.81 4.81 17.11
CA LEU A 192 8.28 3.58 17.76
C LEU A 192 8.75 2.54 16.73
N MET A 193 8.03 2.38 15.62
CA MET A 193 8.45 1.52 14.50
C MET A 193 9.74 2.03 13.86
N GLY A 194 9.89 3.36 13.70
CA GLY A 194 11.10 3.99 13.20
C GLY A 194 12.31 3.71 14.10
N VAL A 195 12.15 3.92 15.41
CA VAL A 195 13.18 3.61 16.43
C VAL A 195 13.53 2.13 16.41
N GLY A 196 12.54 1.23 16.47
CA GLY A 196 12.78 -0.22 16.46
C GLY A 196 13.51 -0.68 15.19
N ARG A 197 13.11 -0.17 14.02
CA ARG A 197 13.82 -0.44 12.77
C ARG A 197 15.27 0.03 12.82
N PHE A 198 15.52 1.26 13.27
CA PHE A 198 16.87 1.79 13.33
C PHE A 198 17.73 1.05 14.36
N ALA A 199 17.19 0.74 15.54
CA ALA A 199 17.86 -0.05 16.55
C ALA A 199 18.32 -1.41 16.00
N THR A 200 17.51 -2.04 15.16
CA THR A 200 17.87 -3.29 14.47
C THR A 200 19.01 -3.09 13.49
N ILE A 201 18.93 -2.05 12.64
CA ILE A 201 20.00 -1.72 11.68
C ILE A 201 21.31 -1.41 12.42
N PHE A 202 21.22 -0.65 13.51
CA PHE A 202 22.36 -0.30 14.35
C PHE A 202 22.96 -1.53 15.01
N ALA A 203 22.15 -2.42 15.61
CA ALA A 203 22.63 -3.64 16.25
C ALA A 203 23.35 -4.56 15.24
N VAL A 204 22.79 -4.74 14.05
CA VAL A 204 23.43 -5.51 12.97
C VAL A 204 24.72 -4.82 12.50
N THR A 205 24.72 -3.50 12.33
CA THR A 205 25.91 -2.74 11.95
C THR A 205 27.01 -2.86 13.00
N PHE A 206 26.64 -2.77 14.28
CA PHE A 206 27.56 -2.90 15.40
C PHE A 206 28.16 -4.31 15.48
N ALA A 207 27.37 -5.34 15.14
CA ALA A 207 27.84 -6.72 15.11
C ALA A 207 28.74 -7.06 13.91
N VAL A 208 28.51 -6.42 12.75
CA VAL A 208 29.14 -6.82 11.47
C VAL A 208 30.20 -5.82 10.97
N GLN A 209 30.15 -4.55 11.39
CA GLN A 209 31.07 -3.50 10.94
C GLN A 209 31.91 -2.95 12.10
N ALA A 210 32.94 -2.16 11.75
CA ALA A 210 33.76 -1.47 12.73
C ALA A 210 32.89 -0.56 13.63
N PRO A 211 33.05 -0.60 14.97
CA PRO A 211 32.22 0.15 15.91
C PRO A 211 32.15 1.65 15.60
N ALA A 212 33.24 2.24 15.09
CA ALA A 212 33.28 3.65 14.70
C ALA A 212 32.23 4.01 13.65
N VAL A 213 31.95 3.12 12.68
CA VAL A 213 30.93 3.34 11.66
C VAL A 213 29.53 3.31 12.27
N ALA A 214 29.27 2.38 13.18
CA ALA A 214 27.99 2.29 13.89
C ALA A 214 27.74 3.57 14.71
N TRP A 215 28.72 4.01 15.51
CA TRP A 215 28.61 5.23 16.32
C TRP A 215 28.39 6.48 15.48
N ALA A 216 29.07 6.61 14.33
CA ALA A 216 28.86 7.72 13.41
C ALA A 216 27.42 7.77 12.84
N MET A 217 26.75 6.62 12.71
CA MET A 217 25.39 6.53 12.21
C MET A 217 24.31 6.66 13.29
N LEU A 218 24.65 6.48 14.57
CA LEU A 218 23.69 6.41 15.67
C LEU A 218 22.77 7.63 15.73
N ILE A 219 23.35 8.83 15.90
CA ILE A 219 22.59 10.08 16.06
C ILE A 219 21.82 10.43 14.78
N PRO A 220 22.46 10.59 13.60
CA PRO A 220 21.73 10.98 12.40
C PRO A 220 20.71 9.92 11.97
N GLY A 221 21.04 8.64 12.12
CA GLY A 221 20.15 7.53 11.77
C GLY A 221 18.92 7.47 12.67
N THR A 222 19.09 7.62 13.99
CA THR A 222 17.96 7.64 14.95
C THR A 222 17.04 8.82 14.67
N ILE A 223 17.59 10.02 14.48
CA ILE A 223 16.78 11.23 14.20
C ILE A 223 15.95 11.03 12.93
N ILE A 224 16.57 10.59 11.84
CA ILE A 224 15.89 10.41 10.55
C ILE A 224 14.78 9.36 10.66
N HIS A 225 15.08 8.18 11.20
CA HIS A 225 14.10 7.08 11.25
C HIS A 225 12.96 7.39 12.21
N THR A 226 13.24 8.03 13.35
CA THR A 226 12.22 8.45 14.30
C THR A 226 11.33 9.54 13.72
N THR A 227 11.91 10.53 13.02
CA THR A 227 11.15 11.62 12.41
C THR A 227 10.25 11.11 11.29
N PHE A 228 10.78 10.34 10.34
CA PHE A 228 9.95 9.78 9.25
C PHE A 228 8.96 8.73 9.76
N GLY A 229 9.34 7.98 10.80
CA GLY A 229 8.42 7.14 11.54
C GLY A 229 7.25 7.95 12.11
N ALA A 230 7.51 9.03 12.83
CA ALA A 230 6.47 9.88 13.40
C ALA A 230 5.59 10.54 12.32
N LEU A 231 6.20 11.03 11.25
CA LEU A 231 5.48 11.63 10.11
C LEU A 231 4.55 10.63 9.41
N SER A 232 4.86 9.33 9.45
CA SER A 232 4.00 8.30 8.89
C SER A 232 2.61 8.25 9.55
N GLY A 233 2.48 8.72 10.80
CA GLY A 233 1.19 8.81 11.50
C GLY A 233 0.18 9.74 10.82
N LEU A 234 0.67 10.80 10.17
CA LEU A 234 -0.15 11.74 9.40
C LEU A 234 -0.80 11.08 8.17
N VAL A 235 -0.11 10.08 7.58
CA VAL A 235 -0.61 9.30 6.45
C VAL A 235 -1.43 8.09 6.92
N SER A 236 -1.10 7.53 8.08
CA SER A 236 -1.76 6.35 8.64
C SER A 236 -3.24 6.62 8.94
N ALA A 237 -3.55 7.74 9.60
CA ALA A 237 -4.94 8.07 9.95
C ALA A 237 -5.89 8.14 8.74
N PRO A 238 -5.60 8.89 7.66
CA PRO A 238 -6.46 8.91 6.48
C PRO A 238 -6.42 7.57 5.73
N LEU A 239 -5.27 6.86 5.69
CA LEU A 239 -5.17 5.60 4.94
C LEU A 239 -6.04 4.51 5.58
N ILE A 240 -5.99 4.39 6.90
CA ILE A 240 -6.80 3.41 7.65
C ILE A 240 -8.29 3.71 7.45
N ARG A 241 -8.69 4.99 7.47
CA ARG A 241 -10.07 5.39 7.16
C ARG A 241 -10.48 5.03 5.73
N ALA A 242 -9.58 5.20 4.76
CA ALA A 242 -9.85 4.84 3.36
C ALA A 242 -9.99 3.32 3.20
N LEU A 243 -9.05 2.53 3.76
CA LEU A 243 -9.08 1.06 3.73
C LEU A 243 -10.30 0.45 4.45
N SER A 244 -10.90 1.20 5.38
CA SER A 244 -12.14 0.78 6.06
C SER A 244 -13.40 1.07 5.24
N ARG A 245 -13.33 1.95 4.23
CA ARG A 245 -14.46 2.40 3.40
C ARG A 245 -14.56 1.67 2.07
N VAL A 246 -13.46 1.12 1.57
CA VAL A 246 -13.46 0.37 0.31
C VAL A 246 -14.02 -1.03 0.59
N ALA A 247 -15.34 -1.17 0.41
CA ALA A 247 -15.94 -2.49 0.20
C ALA A 247 -15.40 -3.09 -1.11
N PRO A 248 -15.35 -4.43 -1.25
CA PRO A 248 -14.89 -5.06 -2.49
C PRO A 248 -15.72 -4.51 -3.65
N ARG A 249 -15.08 -3.82 -4.59
CA ARG A 249 -15.73 -3.51 -5.87
C ARG A 249 -15.81 -4.81 -6.64
N GLU A 250 -17.04 -5.28 -6.88
CA GLU A 250 -17.31 -6.25 -7.94
C GLU A 250 -16.77 -5.64 -9.25
N GLU A 251 -15.67 -6.19 -9.77
CA GLU A 251 -15.26 -5.88 -11.14
C GLU A 251 -16.33 -6.46 -12.08
N PRO A 252 -16.78 -5.70 -13.10
CA PRO A 252 -17.71 -6.25 -14.08
C PRO A 252 -17.09 -7.49 -14.73
N GLU A 253 -17.89 -8.55 -14.84
CA GLU A 253 -17.45 -9.80 -15.46
C GLU A 253 -16.89 -9.52 -16.86
N PRO A 254 -15.81 -10.21 -17.27
CA PRO A 254 -15.33 -10.10 -18.63
C PRO A 254 -16.45 -10.56 -19.56
N GLU A 255 -16.92 -9.66 -20.43
CA GLU A 255 -17.79 -10.01 -21.54
C GLU A 255 -17.07 -11.06 -22.40
N GLU A 256 -17.59 -12.28 -22.42
CA GLU A 256 -17.20 -13.36 -23.33
C GLU A 256 -17.67 -13.09 -24.76
#